data_AF-A0AAN7MIG8-F1
#
_entry.id   AF-A0AAN7MIG8-F1
#
_cell.length_a   1.000
_cell.length_b   1.000
_cell.length_c   1.000
_cell.angle_alpha   90.00
_cell.angle_beta   90.00
_cell.angle_gamma   90.00
#
_symmetry.space_group_name_H-M   'P 1'
#
loop_
_entity.id
_entity.type
_entity.pdbx_description
1 polymer ?
#
loop_
_entity_poly.entity_id
_entity_poly.type
_entity_poly.pdbx_seq_one_letter_code
_entity_poly.pdbx_strand_id
1 'polypeptide(L)'
;MSSTRFAIKDHHENILGFNVLNGRTWRLPNGSVWSFGLNIDPNPSRNREAAVRALRAAPALPESKITNRQIISRTHSPYNSPVWPVRKPDGRWCLTVDYRRLNANTAPLTAAVPNIANLTATLQAAAQPWMAALDVKDMFCTVPLKEEDKEKFAFTWEGIQYTFNRLPQGYKHSPTIAHAALAELLQTVSLPQEVKLYHYIDDILMGGASPEKVGKAAAAVGQALHKAEIEIPPGKCQGPSKEVEF
;
A
#
# COMPACT_ATOMS: atom_id res chain seq x y z
N MET A 1 30.26 -37.50 27.92
CA MET A 1 29.23 -37.01 26.97
C MET A 1 27.89 -36.97 27.71
N SER A 2 27.52 -35.82 28.24
CA SER A 2 26.24 -35.62 28.93
C SER A 2 25.33 -34.83 28.00
N SER A 3 24.24 -35.46 27.53
CA SER A 3 23.20 -34.77 26.77
C SER A 3 22.03 -34.53 27.70
N THR A 4 22.04 -33.36 28.34
CA THR A 4 20.91 -32.84 29.12
C THR A 4 19.80 -32.43 28.14
N ARG A 5 18.76 -33.27 28.03
CA ARG A 5 17.50 -32.87 27.37
C ARG A 5 16.71 -32.00 28.34
N PHE A 6 16.58 -30.72 28.03
CA PHE A 6 15.65 -29.83 28.70
C PHE A 6 14.24 -30.14 28.19
N ALA A 7 13.41 -30.71 29.06
CA ALA A 7 11.96 -30.77 28.86
C ALA A 7 11.39 -29.37 29.09
N ILE A 8 10.89 -28.74 28.03
CA ILE A 8 10.08 -27.52 28.15
C ILE A 8 8.71 -27.96 28.65
N LYS A 9 8.38 -27.56 29.88
CA LYS A 9 7.07 -27.77 30.51
C LYS A 9 5.97 -27.18 29.63
N ASP A 10 4.91 -27.95 29.45
CA ASP A 10 3.66 -27.53 28.83
C ASP A 10 3.08 -26.29 29.54
N HIS A 11 3.34 -25.12 28.97
CA HIS A 11 2.58 -23.92 29.28
C HIS A 11 1.29 -23.95 28.45
N HIS A 12 0.20 -24.39 29.10
CA HIS A 12 -1.17 -24.36 28.62
C HIS A 12 -1.80 -22.96 28.61
N GLU A 13 -1.10 -21.95 28.07
CA GLU A 13 -1.69 -20.65 27.73
C GLU A 13 -1.16 -20.20 26.36
N ASN A 14 -1.74 -20.81 25.33
CA ASN A 14 -1.35 -20.60 23.94
C ASN A 14 -2.32 -19.61 23.28
N ILE A 15 -2.13 -18.30 23.54
CA ILE A 15 -2.95 -17.21 22.98
C ILE A 15 -2.79 -17.06 21.44
N LEU A 16 -1.85 -17.77 20.81
CA LEU A 16 -1.58 -17.68 19.36
C LEU A 16 -1.44 -19.05 18.66
N GLY A 17 -2.08 -20.10 19.21
CA GLY A 17 -2.00 -21.46 18.66
C GLY A 17 -2.53 -21.61 17.21
N PHE A 18 -1.64 -21.61 16.23
CA PHE A 18 -1.93 -22.03 14.85
C PHE A 18 -1.03 -23.19 14.43
N ASN A 19 -1.62 -24.40 14.43
CA ASN A 19 -1.12 -25.56 13.70
C ASN A 19 -1.84 -25.60 12.35
N VAL A 20 -1.10 -25.37 11.26
CA VAL A 20 -1.62 -25.03 9.92
C VAL A 20 -2.11 -26.26 9.15
N LEU A 21 -2.07 -27.48 9.70
CA LEU A 21 -2.31 -28.69 8.89
C LEU A 21 -3.56 -29.50 9.22
N ASN A 22 -4.27 -29.23 10.31
CA ASN A 22 -5.45 -30.01 10.67
C ASN A 22 -6.70 -29.17 10.54
N GLY A 23 -7.36 -29.27 9.38
CA GLY A 23 -8.59 -28.57 8.99
C GLY A 23 -9.73 -28.72 9.98
N ARG A 24 -9.69 -27.95 11.07
CA ARG A 24 -10.80 -27.76 12.00
C ARG A 24 -11.43 -26.40 11.75
N THR A 25 -12.70 -26.31 12.05
CA THR A 25 -13.50 -25.09 11.99
C THR A 25 -14.01 -24.77 13.39
N TRP A 26 -14.05 -23.50 13.80
CA TRP A 26 -14.45 -23.09 15.15
C TRP A 26 -15.75 -22.30 15.11
N ARG A 27 -16.70 -22.60 16.02
CA ARG A 27 -17.96 -21.85 16.18
C ARG A 27 -17.86 -20.86 17.33
N LEU A 28 -18.13 -19.59 17.06
CA LEU A 28 -18.25 -18.55 18.07
C LEU A 28 -19.66 -18.55 18.71
N PRO A 29 -19.84 -17.97 19.92
CA PRO A 29 -21.13 -17.89 20.60
C PRO A 29 -22.22 -17.16 19.81
N ASN A 30 -21.83 -16.28 18.89
CA ASN A 30 -22.72 -15.56 17.98
C ASN A 30 -23.09 -16.38 16.72
N GLY A 31 -22.72 -17.67 16.66
CA GLY A 31 -23.02 -18.58 15.55
C GLY A 31 -22.03 -18.54 14.38
N SER A 32 -21.05 -17.64 14.37
CA SER A 32 -20.07 -17.53 13.27
C SER A 32 -19.10 -18.70 13.27
N VAL A 33 -18.81 -19.30 12.11
CA VAL A 33 -17.84 -20.39 11.98
C VAL A 33 -16.53 -19.83 11.37
N TRP A 34 -15.36 -20.27 11.83
CA TRP A 34 -14.06 -19.76 11.37
C TRP A 34 -13.13 -20.86 10.90
N SER A 35 -12.27 -20.58 9.92
CA SER A 35 -11.07 -21.37 9.59
C SER A 35 -10.00 -20.46 8.99
N PHE A 36 -8.75 -20.57 9.46
CA PHE A 36 -7.61 -19.76 8.99
C PHE A 36 -7.88 -18.24 8.90
N GLY A 37 -8.53 -17.64 9.90
CA GLY A 37 -8.81 -16.19 9.90
C GLY A 37 -9.86 -15.73 8.89
N LEU A 38 -10.61 -16.65 8.28
CA LEU A 38 -11.76 -16.36 7.41
C LEU A 38 -13.06 -16.58 8.19
N ASN A 39 -13.98 -15.61 8.13
CA ASN A 39 -15.36 -15.82 8.56
C ASN A 39 -16.05 -16.74 7.53
N ILE A 40 -16.48 -17.91 7.97
CA ILE A 40 -17.21 -18.88 7.15
C ILE A 40 -18.68 -18.46 7.18
N ASP A 41 -19.06 -17.71 6.15
CA ASP A 41 -20.46 -17.46 5.81
C ASP A 41 -21.18 -18.81 5.60
N PRO A 42 -22.32 -19.06 6.28
CA PRO A 42 -23.09 -20.28 6.11
C PRO A 42 -23.72 -20.45 4.71
N ASN A 43 -23.70 -19.42 3.86
CA ASN A 43 -24.18 -19.52 2.48
C ASN A 43 -23.05 -19.20 1.47
N PRO A 44 -22.33 -20.22 0.96
CA PRO A 44 -21.16 -20.01 0.13
C PRO A 44 -21.57 -19.44 -1.24
N SER A 45 -21.35 -18.14 -1.46
CA SER A 45 -21.38 -17.59 -2.81
C SER A 45 -20.21 -18.15 -3.64
N ARG A 46 -20.37 -18.18 -4.98
CA ARG A 46 -19.38 -18.56 -6.02
C ARG A 46 -17.94 -18.05 -5.78
N ASN A 47 -17.76 -17.01 -4.96
CA ASN A 47 -16.47 -16.40 -4.63
C ASN A 47 -15.56 -17.27 -3.74
N ARG A 48 -16.06 -18.25 -2.98
CA ARG A 48 -15.21 -19.05 -2.06
C ARG A 48 -14.26 -20.00 -2.80
N GLU A 49 -14.78 -20.78 -3.74
CA GLU A 49 -13.96 -21.70 -4.54
C GLU A 49 -12.99 -20.94 -5.43
N ALA A 50 -13.43 -19.82 -6.00
CA ALA A 50 -12.58 -18.92 -6.77
C ALA A 50 -11.43 -18.38 -5.91
N ALA A 51 -11.69 -17.99 -4.66
CA ALA A 51 -10.65 -17.44 -3.79
C ALA A 51 -9.68 -18.52 -3.27
N VAL A 52 -10.16 -19.72 -2.94
CA VAL A 52 -9.28 -20.86 -2.60
C VAL A 52 -8.43 -21.26 -3.80
N ARG A 53 -9.00 -21.27 -5.01
CA ARG A 53 -8.25 -21.53 -6.25
C ARG A 53 -7.22 -20.44 -6.52
N ALA A 54 -7.57 -19.17 -6.28
CA ALA A 54 -6.65 -18.03 -6.42
C ALA A 54 -5.48 -18.12 -5.43
N LEU A 55 -5.74 -18.48 -4.17
CA LEU A 55 -4.71 -18.70 -3.16
C LEU A 55 -3.74 -19.82 -3.55
N ARG A 56 -4.26 -20.94 -4.10
CA ARG A 56 -3.43 -22.05 -4.57
C ARG A 56 -2.64 -21.74 -5.85
N ALA A 57 -3.18 -20.87 -6.70
CA ALA A 57 -2.57 -20.49 -7.97
C ALA A 57 -1.64 -19.27 -7.86
N ALA A 58 -1.67 -18.58 -6.72
CA ALA A 58 -0.82 -17.43 -6.47
C ALA A 58 0.64 -17.90 -6.34
N PRO A 59 1.58 -17.19 -6.99
CA PRO A 59 3.00 -17.48 -6.85
C PRO A 59 3.44 -17.17 -5.41
N ALA A 60 4.59 -17.72 -5.02
CA ALA A 60 5.27 -17.33 -3.80
C ALA A 60 5.42 -15.80 -3.74
N LEU A 61 5.46 -15.24 -2.52
CA LEU A 61 5.69 -13.81 -2.33
C LEU A 61 6.93 -13.39 -3.13
N PRO A 62 6.85 -12.32 -3.95
CA PRO A 62 7.98 -11.89 -4.74
C PRO A 62 9.17 -11.62 -3.82
N GLU A 63 10.26 -12.38 -3.98
CA GLU A 63 11.47 -12.23 -3.17
C GLU A 63 11.93 -10.77 -3.17
N SER A 64 11.80 -10.07 -4.30
CA SER A 64 12.14 -8.65 -4.44
C SER A 64 11.44 -7.71 -3.44
N LYS A 65 10.21 -8.03 -2.99
CA LYS A 65 9.51 -7.25 -1.94
C LYS A 65 10.05 -7.55 -0.53
N ILE A 66 10.58 -8.75 -0.32
CA ILE A 66 11.11 -9.24 0.95
C ILE A 66 12.58 -8.81 1.13
N THR A 67 13.42 -9.01 0.10
CA THR A 67 14.87 -8.86 0.21
C THR A 67 15.39 -7.50 -0.26
N ASN A 68 14.96 -7.00 -1.43
CA ASN A 68 15.63 -5.86 -2.06
C ASN A 68 15.17 -4.49 -1.55
N ARG A 69 13.87 -4.31 -1.26
CA ARG A 69 13.32 -3.02 -0.77
C ARG A 69 12.92 -3.04 0.70
N GLN A 70 13.11 -4.18 1.39
CA GLN A 70 12.64 -4.42 2.77
C GLN A 70 11.21 -3.91 3.02
N ILE A 71 10.30 -4.05 2.04
CA ILE A 71 8.92 -3.56 2.17
C ILE A 71 8.18 -4.42 3.21
N ILE A 72 8.54 -5.71 3.29
CA ILE A 72 7.98 -6.69 4.21
C ILE A 72 9.10 -7.45 4.91
N SER A 73 8.93 -7.67 6.22
CA SER A 73 9.84 -8.45 7.06
C SER A 73 9.09 -9.56 7.77
N ARG A 74 9.79 -10.65 8.12
CA ARG A 74 9.25 -11.65 9.05
C ARG A 74 8.95 -11.02 10.40
N THR A 75 7.91 -11.49 11.07
CA THR A 75 7.50 -10.95 12.37
C THR A 75 6.87 -12.03 13.25
N HIS A 76 6.69 -11.69 14.52
CA HIS A 76 5.89 -12.43 15.50
C HIS A 76 4.97 -11.42 16.19
N SER A 77 3.87 -11.07 15.50
CA SER A 77 2.89 -10.08 15.93
C SER A 77 1.65 -10.75 16.53
N PRO A 78 1.03 -10.18 17.58
CA PRO A 78 -0.27 -10.62 18.07
C PRO A 78 -1.42 -10.30 17.09
N TYR A 79 -1.18 -9.46 16.08
CA TYR A 79 -2.15 -9.14 15.03
C TYR A 79 -1.97 -10.04 13.82
N ASN A 80 -3.04 -10.25 13.06
CA ASN A 80 -2.95 -10.90 11.75
C ASN A 80 -4.14 -10.53 10.86
N SER A 81 -3.87 -10.02 9.67
CA SER A 81 -4.88 -9.73 8.64
C SER A 81 -4.87 -10.80 7.55
N PRO A 82 -6.04 -11.22 7.03
CA PRO A 82 -6.10 -12.21 5.97
C PRO A 82 -5.59 -11.64 4.64
N VAL A 83 -5.07 -12.53 3.78
CA VAL A 83 -4.50 -12.18 2.48
C VAL A 83 -5.38 -12.73 1.35
N TRP A 84 -5.58 -11.91 0.33
CA TRP A 84 -6.28 -12.23 -0.89
C TRP A 84 -5.41 -11.93 -2.11
N PRO A 85 -4.91 -12.96 -2.80
CA PRO A 85 -4.24 -12.78 -4.08
C PRO A 85 -5.26 -12.37 -5.14
N VAL A 86 -5.00 -11.25 -5.80
CA VAL A 86 -5.82 -10.75 -6.90
C VAL A 86 -4.98 -10.80 -8.17
N ARG A 87 -5.52 -11.42 -9.22
CA ARG A 87 -4.91 -11.39 -10.55
C ARG A 87 -5.39 -10.13 -11.28
N LYS A 88 -4.44 -9.27 -11.66
CA LYS A 88 -4.70 -8.08 -12.47
C LYS A 88 -5.02 -8.46 -13.92
N PRO A 89 -5.72 -7.60 -14.68
CA PRO A 89 -6.02 -7.85 -16.10
C PRO A 89 -4.76 -8.09 -16.96
N ASP A 90 -3.64 -7.47 -16.59
CA ASP A 90 -2.33 -7.66 -17.21
C ASP A 90 -1.66 -9.02 -16.86
N GLY A 91 -2.35 -9.88 -16.12
CA GLY A 91 -1.90 -11.21 -15.72
C GLY A 91 -1.03 -11.24 -14.47
N ARG A 92 -0.61 -10.08 -13.92
CA ARG A 92 0.23 -10.02 -12.71
C ARG A 92 -0.57 -10.34 -11.46
N TRP A 93 0.09 -10.92 -10.47
CA TRP A 93 -0.48 -11.16 -9.14
C TRP A 93 -0.23 -9.98 -8.21
N CYS A 94 -1.27 -9.55 -7.50
CA CYS A 94 -1.19 -8.57 -6.43
C CYS A 94 -1.54 -9.24 -5.10
N LEU A 95 -0.69 -9.04 -4.10
CA LEU A 95 -0.97 -9.45 -2.74
C LEU A 95 -1.85 -8.38 -2.10
N THR A 96 -3.14 -8.64 -1.94
CA THR A 96 -4.05 -7.70 -1.26
C THR A 96 -4.30 -8.18 0.16
N VAL A 97 -3.91 -7.39 1.15
CA VAL A 97 -4.19 -7.70 2.56
C VAL A 97 -5.49 -7.03 2.96
N ASP A 98 -6.36 -7.78 3.63
CA ASP A 98 -7.68 -7.31 4.03
C ASP A 98 -7.63 -6.57 5.37
N TYR A 99 -7.36 -5.27 5.29
CA TYR A 99 -7.34 -4.38 6.44
C TYR A 99 -8.71 -3.87 6.88
N ARG A 100 -9.85 -4.44 6.43
CA ARG A 100 -11.19 -3.93 6.80
C ARG A 100 -11.39 -3.83 8.32
N ARG A 101 -10.95 -4.84 9.08
CA ARG A 101 -11.01 -4.82 10.55
C ARG A 101 -10.09 -3.77 11.17
N LEU A 102 -8.86 -3.66 10.67
CA LEU A 102 -7.93 -2.63 11.13
C LEU A 102 -8.50 -1.23 10.85
N ASN A 103 -9.02 -1.01 9.65
CA ASN A 103 -9.63 0.24 9.22
C ASN A 103 -10.83 0.64 10.09
N ALA A 104 -11.67 -0.31 10.49
CA ALA A 104 -12.83 -0.07 11.36
C ALA A 104 -12.44 0.35 12.78
N ASN A 105 -11.30 -0.14 13.30
CA ASN A 105 -10.82 0.17 14.65
C ASN A 105 -9.81 1.34 14.69
N THR A 106 -9.48 1.90 13.53
CA THR A 106 -8.57 3.05 13.45
C THR A 106 -9.39 4.33 13.57
N ALA A 107 -8.98 5.30 14.38
CA ALA A 107 -9.65 6.61 14.43
C ALA A 107 -9.59 7.33 13.05
N PRO A 108 -10.55 8.18 12.69
CA PRO A 108 -10.43 9.00 11.49
C PRO A 108 -9.22 9.94 11.60
N LEU A 109 -8.54 10.16 10.48
CA LEU A 109 -7.47 11.13 10.33
C LEU A 109 -8.01 12.28 9.49
N THR A 110 -7.68 13.51 9.84
CA THR A 110 -8.03 14.67 9.02
C THR A 110 -7.44 14.50 7.62
N ALA A 111 -8.27 14.65 6.60
CA ALA A 111 -7.84 14.50 5.22
C ALA A 111 -6.89 15.63 4.84
N ALA A 112 -5.62 15.28 4.58
CA ALA A 112 -4.66 16.14 3.90
C ALA A 112 -4.92 16.17 2.38
N VAL A 113 -5.64 15.17 1.84
CA VAL A 113 -5.92 15.04 0.41
C VAL A 113 -7.01 16.05 -0.01
N PRO A 114 -6.78 16.89 -1.04
CA PRO A 114 -7.78 17.78 -1.58
C PRO A 114 -9.02 17.02 -2.07
N ASN A 115 -10.18 17.67 -2.01
CA ASN A 115 -11.33 17.16 -2.72
C ASN A 115 -11.08 17.21 -4.24
N ILE A 116 -11.23 16.08 -4.93
CA ILE A 116 -10.94 15.97 -6.37
C ILE A 116 -11.78 16.91 -7.24
N ALA A 117 -13.04 17.17 -6.87
CA ALA A 117 -13.90 18.09 -7.60
C ALA A 117 -13.40 19.54 -7.47
N ASN A 118 -12.95 19.94 -6.27
CA ASN A 118 -12.37 21.25 -6.04
C ASN A 118 -11.03 21.42 -6.79
N LEU A 119 -10.20 20.38 -6.79
CA LEU A 119 -8.95 20.37 -7.55
C LEU A 119 -9.22 20.49 -9.05
N THR A 120 -10.16 19.70 -9.58
CA THR A 120 -10.56 19.74 -10.99
C THR A 120 -11.08 21.13 -11.39
N ALA A 121 -11.95 21.73 -10.56
CA ALA A 121 -12.45 23.09 -10.81
C ALA A 121 -11.32 24.14 -10.79
N THR A 122 -10.34 23.99 -9.88
CA THR A 122 -9.17 24.86 -9.80
C THR A 122 -8.30 24.74 -11.06
N LEU A 123 -8.09 23.52 -11.56
CA LEU A 123 -7.33 23.27 -12.79
C LEU A 123 -8.03 23.85 -14.01
N GLN A 124 -9.33 23.62 -14.13
CA GLN A 124 -10.16 24.16 -15.21
C GLN A 124 -10.17 25.70 -15.20
N ALA A 125 -10.27 26.32 -14.02
CA ALA A 125 -10.22 27.78 -13.88
C ALA A 125 -8.82 28.34 -14.17
N ALA A 126 -7.76 27.58 -13.84
CA ALA A 126 -6.39 27.99 -14.12
C ALA A 126 -6.05 27.94 -15.62
N ALA A 127 -6.66 27.02 -16.38
CA ALA A 127 -6.56 26.87 -17.85
C ALA A 127 -5.14 27.11 -18.39
N GLN A 128 -4.15 26.43 -17.81
CA GLN A 128 -2.75 26.65 -18.17
C GLN A 128 -2.47 26.12 -19.59
N PRO A 129 -1.84 26.91 -20.47
CA PRO A 129 -1.67 26.54 -21.88
C PRO A 129 -0.63 25.43 -22.10
N TRP A 130 0.29 25.24 -21.14
CA TRP A 130 1.26 24.16 -21.15
C TRP A 130 1.25 23.43 -19.81
N MET A 131 1.27 22.11 -19.89
CA MET A 131 1.17 21.21 -18.75
C MET A 131 2.18 20.06 -18.86
N ALA A 132 2.66 19.59 -17.72
CA ALA A 132 3.42 18.35 -17.59
C ALA A 132 2.90 17.57 -16.38
N ALA A 133 2.76 16.26 -16.51
CA ALA A 133 2.27 15.39 -15.46
C ALA A 133 3.29 14.29 -15.14
N LEU A 134 3.43 13.95 -13.87
CA LEU A 134 4.27 12.87 -13.36
C LEU A 134 3.41 11.99 -12.45
N ASP A 135 3.45 10.68 -12.66
CA ASP A 135 2.77 9.68 -11.81
C ASP A 135 3.84 8.89 -11.03
N VAL A 136 3.77 9.00 -9.70
CA VAL A 136 4.73 8.37 -8.80
C VAL A 136 4.35 6.92 -8.56
N LYS A 137 5.21 6.01 -9.01
CA LYS A 137 4.95 4.58 -8.86
C LYS A 137 5.10 4.12 -7.42
N ASP A 138 4.13 3.33 -6.95
CA ASP A 138 4.16 2.65 -5.66
C ASP A 138 4.40 3.62 -4.48
N MET A 139 3.85 4.84 -4.53
CA MET A 139 4.09 5.91 -3.55
C MET A 139 3.89 5.46 -2.09
N PHE A 140 2.95 4.55 -1.79
CA PHE A 140 2.77 4.05 -0.42
C PHE A 140 4.00 3.27 0.07
N CYS A 141 4.67 2.54 -0.82
CA CYS A 141 5.86 1.75 -0.48
C CYS A 141 7.10 2.62 -0.23
N THR A 142 7.06 3.92 -0.50
CA THR A 142 8.17 4.84 -0.21
C THR A 142 8.12 5.34 1.24
N VAL A 143 6.92 5.41 1.84
CA VAL A 143 6.73 5.98 3.18
C VAL A 143 6.98 4.92 4.27
N PRO A 144 7.95 5.12 5.19
CA PRO A 144 8.20 4.24 6.32
C PRO A 144 7.06 4.21 7.33
N LEU A 145 6.75 3.00 7.81
CA LEU A 145 5.95 2.81 9.02
C LEU A 145 6.84 2.99 10.25
N LYS A 146 6.28 3.60 11.30
CA LYS A 146 6.91 3.62 12.63
C LYS A 146 7.00 2.21 13.18
N GLU A 147 8.07 1.91 13.91
CA GLU A 147 8.34 0.55 14.43
C GLU A 147 7.17 0.00 15.26
N GLU A 148 6.60 0.84 16.13
CA GLU A 148 5.45 0.52 16.99
C GLU A 148 4.15 0.22 16.23
N ASP A 149 4.02 0.68 14.98
CA ASP A 149 2.83 0.47 14.17
C ASP A 149 2.93 -0.77 13.29
N LYS A 150 4.15 -1.27 13.04
CA LYS A 150 4.39 -2.40 12.13
C LYS A 150 3.62 -3.63 12.56
N GLU A 151 3.53 -3.95 13.86
CA GLU A 151 2.83 -5.15 14.31
C GLU A 151 1.36 -5.21 13.83
N LYS A 152 0.69 -4.07 13.71
CA LYS A 152 -0.73 -3.95 13.29
C LYS A 152 -0.96 -4.36 11.84
N PHE A 153 0.08 -4.29 11.01
CA PHE A 153 0.02 -4.60 9.58
C PHE A 153 0.40 -6.04 9.25
N ALA A 154 0.56 -6.88 10.27
CA ALA A 154 0.97 -8.26 10.10
C ALA A 154 -0.05 -9.11 9.32
N PHE A 155 0.47 -10.04 8.52
CA PHE A 155 -0.29 -11.03 7.76
C PHE A 155 0.47 -12.34 7.68
N THR A 156 -0.23 -13.43 7.41
CA THR A 156 0.39 -14.77 7.26
C THR A 156 0.32 -15.22 5.82
N TRP A 157 1.45 -15.68 5.29
CA TRP A 157 1.57 -16.28 3.97
C TRP A 157 2.31 -17.61 4.08
N GLU A 158 1.69 -18.68 3.58
CA GLU A 158 2.29 -20.05 3.58
C GLU A 158 2.86 -20.47 4.96
N GLY A 159 2.16 -20.11 6.04
CA GLY A 159 2.54 -20.48 7.41
C GLY A 159 3.64 -19.61 8.03
N ILE A 160 4.13 -18.60 7.32
CA ILE A 160 5.10 -17.62 7.83
C ILE A 160 4.39 -16.28 8.01
N GLN A 161 4.58 -15.65 9.18
CA GLN A 161 4.03 -14.33 9.45
C GLN A 161 5.01 -13.23 9.00
N TYR A 162 4.46 -12.24 8.32
CA TYR A 162 5.16 -11.07 7.81
C TYR A 162 4.47 -9.81 8.31
N THR A 163 5.19 -8.69 8.29
CA THR A 163 4.60 -7.36 8.40
C THR A 163 5.24 -6.38 7.42
N PHE A 164 4.52 -5.32 7.10
CA PHE A 164 5.02 -4.22 6.29
C PHE A 164 5.91 -3.28 7.11
N ASN A 165 7.00 -2.80 6.48
CA ASN A 165 7.86 -1.72 6.99
C ASN A 165 7.55 -0.37 6.34
N ARG A 166 6.63 -0.35 5.38
CA ARG A 166 6.21 0.80 4.57
C ARG A 166 4.69 0.81 4.48
N LEU A 167 4.06 1.92 4.11
CA LEU A 167 2.60 1.99 4.06
C LEU A 167 2.03 0.90 3.11
N PRO A 168 1.13 0.03 3.58
CA PRO A 168 0.55 -0.99 2.73
C PRO A 168 -0.64 -0.45 1.94
N GLN A 169 -0.94 -1.12 0.83
CA GLN A 169 -2.21 -0.95 0.13
C GLN A 169 -3.36 -1.53 0.97
N GLY A 170 -4.52 -0.89 0.92
CA GLY A 170 -5.73 -1.33 1.64
C GLY A 170 -5.91 -0.73 3.05
N TYR A 171 -4.87 -0.10 3.62
CA TYR A 171 -5.02 0.68 4.84
C TYR A 171 -5.62 2.06 4.53
N LYS A 172 -6.65 2.45 5.29
CA LYS A 172 -7.50 3.60 4.95
C LYS A 172 -6.78 4.95 4.96
N HIS A 173 -5.72 5.09 5.75
CA HIS A 173 -4.97 6.35 5.86
C HIS A 173 -3.72 6.37 4.99
N SER A 174 -3.37 5.28 4.29
CA SER A 174 -2.21 5.26 3.39
C SER A 174 -2.25 6.40 2.36
N PRO A 175 -3.39 6.69 1.67
CA PRO A 175 -3.45 7.81 0.73
C PRO A 175 -3.17 9.16 1.39
N THR A 176 -3.76 9.42 2.55
CA THR A 176 -3.60 10.68 3.28
C THR A 176 -2.16 10.91 3.74
N ILE A 177 -1.53 9.88 4.30
CA ILE A 177 -0.16 9.97 4.80
C ILE A 177 0.82 10.11 3.62
N ALA A 178 0.62 9.35 2.54
CA ALA A 178 1.44 9.44 1.34
C ALA A 178 1.33 10.79 0.65
N HIS A 179 0.11 11.33 0.55
CA HIS A 179 -0.12 12.66 0.00
C HIS A 179 0.61 13.74 0.82
N ALA A 180 0.50 13.70 2.15
CA ALA A 180 1.21 14.65 3.02
C ALA A 180 2.73 14.55 2.86
N ALA A 181 3.28 13.33 2.81
CA ALA A 181 4.72 13.11 2.61
C ALA A 181 5.20 13.64 1.25
N LEU A 182 4.43 13.43 0.17
CA LEU A 182 4.75 13.98 -1.14
C LEU A 182 4.65 15.52 -1.13
N ALA A 183 3.62 16.08 -0.49
CA ALA A 183 3.44 17.52 -0.37
C ALA A 183 4.65 18.19 0.32
N GLU A 184 5.15 17.61 1.41
CA GLU A 184 6.35 18.10 2.10
C GLU A 184 7.58 18.07 1.20
N LEU A 185 7.78 16.99 0.43
CA LEU A 185 8.88 16.91 -0.54
C LEU A 185 8.75 17.97 -1.63
N LEU A 186 7.55 18.15 -2.20
CA LEU A 186 7.31 19.11 -3.28
C LEU A 186 7.50 20.56 -2.83
N GLN A 187 7.25 20.88 -1.55
CA GLN A 187 7.54 22.21 -0.99
C GLN A 187 9.03 22.56 -0.98
N THR A 188 9.93 21.57 -1.04
CA THR A 188 11.38 21.81 -1.13
C THR A 188 11.84 22.18 -2.54
N VAL A 189 10.99 22.02 -3.55
CA VAL A 189 11.33 22.25 -4.95
C VAL A 189 11.11 23.71 -5.31
N SER A 190 12.17 24.38 -5.77
CA SER A 190 12.06 25.73 -6.32
C SER A 190 11.54 25.67 -7.75
N LEU A 191 10.34 26.22 -7.98
CA LEU A 191 9.70 26.25 -9.29
C LEU A 191 9.97 27.58 -10.00
N PRO A 192 10.07 27.58 -11.35
CA PRO A 192 10.13 28.81 -12.12
C PRO A 192 8.92 29.72 -11.87
N GLN A 193 9.14 31.04 -11.93
CA GLN A 193 8.07 32.02 -11.80
C GLN A 193 6.97 31.76 -12.85
N GLU A 194 5.70 31.86 -12.41
CA GLU A 194 4.47 31.59 -13.19
C GLU A 194 4.16 30.10 -13.44
N VAL A 195 4.97 29.16 -12.96
CA VAL A 195 4.60 27.75 -12.95
C VAL A 195 3.84 27.43 -11.66
N LYS A 196 2.66 26.83 -11.81
CA LYS A 196 1.87 26.31 -10.69
C LYS A 196 2.04 24.80 -10.62
N LEU A 197 2.13 24.28 -9.40
CA LEU A 197 2.17 22.86 -9.12
C LEU A 197 0.90 22.45 -8.38
N TYR A 198 0.35 21.32 -8.81
CA TYR A 198 -0.79 20.65 -8.24
C TYR A 198 -0.41 19.19 -8.02
N HIS A 199 -1.00 18.53 -7.02
CA HIS A 199 -0.80 17.10 -6.85
C HIS A 199 -2.01 16.47 -6.18
N TYR A 200 -2.22 15.18 -6.46
CA TYR A 200 -3.29 14.37 -5.91
C TYR A 200 -2.74 12.98 -5.61
N ILE A 201 -2.56 12.67 -4.32
CA ILE A 201 -1.90 11.45 -3.84
C ILE A 201 -0.53 11.22 -4.51
N ASP A 202 -0.47 10.44 -5.60
CA ASP A 202 0.72 10.07 -6.37
C ASP A 202 0.85 10.81 -7.72
N ASP A 203 -0.19 11.51 -8.16
CA ASP A 203 -0.17 12.31 -9.38
C ASP A 203 0.32 13.73 -9.12
N ILE A 204 1.21 14.24 -9.96
CA ILE A 204 1.77 15.60 -9.90
C ILE A 204 1.54 16.28 -11.24
N LEU A 205 0.95 17.46 -11.23
CA LEU A 205 0.71 18.28 -12.41
C LEU A 205 1.38 19.64 -12.26
N MET A 206 2.08 20.05 -13.29
CA MET A 206 2.69 21.37 -13.39
C MET A 206 2.12 22.09 -14.60
N GLY A 207 1.71 23.34 -14.42
CA GLY A 207 1.11 24.15 -15.48
C GLY A 207 1.67 25.57 -15.53
N GLY A 208 1.86 26.11 -16.73
CA GLY A 208 2.39 27.46 -16.92
C GLY A 208 2.22 27.99 -18.34
N ALA A 209 2.62 29.26 -18.55
CA ALA A 209 2.51 29.94 -19.83
C ALA A 209 3.57 29.51 -20.87
N SER A 210 4.70 28.94 -20.43
CA SER A 210 5.83 28.57 -21.29
C SER A 210 6.16 27.07 -21.15
N PRO A 211 6.27 26.33 -22.28
CA PRO A 211 6.63 24.91 -22.25
C PRO A 211 8.03 24.70 -21.69
N GLU A 212 8.96 25.64 -21.94
CA GLU A 212 10.32 25.58 -21.41
C GLU A 212 10.32 25.70 -19.88
N LYS A 213 9.55 26.63 -19.31
CA LYS A 213 9.42 26.78 -17.85
C LYS A 213 8.78 25.56 -17.21
N VAL A 214 7.72 25.02 -17.82
CA VAL A 214 7.05 23.79 -17.36
C VAL A 214 8.00 22.60 -17.41
N GLY A 215 8.79 22.46 -18.48
CA GLY A 215 9.81 21.40 -18.58
C GLY A 215 10.90 21.51 -17.51
N LYS A 216 11.37 22.73 -17.22
CA LYS A 216 12.32 22.97 -16.12
C LYS A 216 11.73 22.60 -14.76
N ALA A 217 10.46 22.91 -14.52
CA ALA A 217 9.75 22.51 -13.31
C ALA A 217 9.65 20.99 -13.18
N ALA A 218 9.25 20.29 -14.25
CA ALA A 218 9.16 18.84 -14.27
C ALA A 218 10.52 18.17 -14.02
N ALA A 219 11.59 18.71 -14.59
CA ALA A 219 12.95 18.24 -14.33
C ALA A 219 13.37 18.45 -12.87
N ALA A 220 13.07 19.61 -12.28
CA ALA A 220 13.38 19.91 -10.88
C ALA A 220 12.63 18.98 -9.91
N VAL A 221 11.33 18.75 -10.15
CA VAL A 221 10.51 17.81 -9.39
C VAL A 221 11.05 16.38 -9.55
N GLY A 222 11.34 15.95 -10.78
CA GLY A 222 11.93 14.64 -11.05
C GLY A 222 13.27 14.43 -10.34
N GLN A 223 14.11 15.46 -10.29
CA GLN A 223 15.38 15.40 -9.55
C GLN A 223 15.17 15.28 -8.04
N ALA A 224 14.21 16.01 -7.47
CA ALA A 224 13.87 15.92 -6.05
C ALA A 224 13.34 14.53 -5.69
N LEU A 225 12.48 13.95 -6.52
CA LEU A 225 11.95 12.60 -6.37
C LEU A 225 13.08 11.55 -6.45
N HIS A 226 13.97 11.67 -7.45
CA HIS A 226 15.13 10.79 -7.57
C HIS A 226 16.06 10.87 -6.35
N LYS A 227 16.30 12.08 -5.82
CA LYS A 227 17.11 12.28 -4.60
C LYS A 227 16.46 11.64 -3.37
N ALA A 228 15.13 11.57 -3.33
CA ALA A 228 14.36 10.90 -2.29
C ALA A 228 14.21 9.38 -2.53
N GLU A 229 14.92 8.81 -3.52
CA GLU A 229 14.82 7.39 -3.92
C GLU A 229 13.41 6.98 -4.38
N ILE A 230 12.65 7.95 -4.91
CA ILE A 230 11.30 7.74 -5.44
C ILE A 230 11.38 7.58 -6.96
N GLU A 231 10.94 6.42 -7.46
CA GLU A 231 10.98 6.07 -8.88
C GLU A 231 9.78 6.63 -9.65
N ILE A 232 10.07 7.23 -10.81
CA ILE A 232 9.06 7.61 -11.81
C ILE A 232 9.31 6.77 -13.07
N PRO A 233 8.38 5.89 -13.47
CA PRO A 233 8.51 5.13 -14.70
C PRO A 233 8.56 6.07 -15.92
N PRO A 234 9.40 5.82 -16.94
CA PRO A 234 9.47 6.67 -18.12
C PRO A 234 8.12 6.87 -18.83
N GLY A 235 7.27 5.84 -18.87
CA GLY A 235 5.91 5.92 -19.44
C GLY A 235 4.87 6.63 -18.57
N LYS A 236 5.28 7.15 -17.41
CA LYS A 236 4.44 7.90 -16.46
C LYS A 236 4.85 9.38 -16.37
N CYS A 237 5.73 9.82 -17.26
CA CYS A 237 6.06 11.23 -17.47
C CYS A 237 5.36 11.73 -18.73
N GLN A 238 4.60 12.81 -18.62
CA GLN A 238 3.86 13.43 -19.72
C GLN A 238 4.26 14.89 -19.90
N GLY A 239 4.31 15.33 -21.15
CA GLY A 239 4.56 16.73 -21.51
C GLY A 239 6.02 17.18 -21.36
N PRO A 240 6.30 18.49 -21.48
CA PRO A 240 5.34 19.58 -21.63
C PRO A 240 4.45 19.46 -22.88
N SER A 241 3.14 19.59 -22.71
CA SER A 241 2.11 19.44 -23.77
C SER A 241 0.92 20.37 -23.50
N LYS A 242 0.06 20.57 -24.50
CA LYS A 242 -1.22 21.27 -24.32
C LYS A 242 -2.29 20.42 -23.65
N GLU A 243 -2.10 19.10 -23.67
CA GLU A 243 -3.00 18.11 -23.09
C GLU A 243 -2.18 17.05 -22.37
N VAL A 244 -2.61 16.69 -21.16
CA VAL A 244 -2.04 15.63 -20.31
C VAL A 244 -3.17 14.94 -19.56
N GLU A 245 -2.98 13.68 -19.21
CA GLU A 245 -3.86 12.95 -18.29
C GLU A 245 -3.41 13.20 -16.85
N PHE A 246 -4.34 13.65 -16.00
CA PHE A 246 -4.16 13.92 -14.57
C PHE A 246 -5.44 13.55 -13.80
#